data_AF-A0A2W5EZK7-F1
#
_entry.id   AF-A0A2W5EZK7-F1
#
_cell.length_a   1.000
_cell.length_b   1.000
_cell.length_c   1.000
_cell.angle_alpha   90.00
_cell.angle_beta   90.00
_cell.angle_gamma   90.00
#
_symmetry.space_group_name_H-M   'P 1'
#
loop_
_entity.id
_entity.type
_entity.pdbx_description
1 polymer ?
#
loop_
_entity_poly.entity_id
_entity_poly.type
_entity_poly.pdbx_seq_one_letter_code
_entity_poly.pdbx_strand_id
1 'polypeptide(L)'
;MIGKVKISFYIVVFLCFVTEVFGQKIVPIDPLEKEFKNPTKQARPWVFWYWMQAAVSKEGIAADIKAMKTANIAGAYLMTIKGDANPPLYTPAAPQLSPEWWALVKYAMEEAKKNGIDISMHDCDGFALAGGPWITEVQSMQKVVWSDTLVKGDTHFDGALPIPTHYKNYYKDISVYAFPVHDVYSTYEVKPNISSSIDNSDLSFLVERGNKKNFTFYYMHIIIFL
;
A
#
# COMPACT_ATOMS: atom_id res chain seq x y z
N MET A 1 69.41 -28.95 54.72
CA MET A 1 68.08 -29.41 54.21
C MET A 1 67.04 -28.31 53.99
N ILE A 2 67.29 -27.04 54.35
CA ILE A 2 66.26 -25.97 54.33
C ILE A 2 66.10 -25.26 52.96
N GLY A 3 67.12 -25.29 52.09
CA GLY A 3 67.09 -24.59 50.79
C GLY A 3 66.30 -25.28 49.67
N LYS A 4 66.26 -26.62 49.64
CA LYS A 4 65.53 -27.39 48.60
C LYS A 4 64.00 -27.27 48.75
N VAL A 5 63.50 -27.07 49.98
CA VAL A 5 62.07 -26.96 50.27
C VAL A 5 61.51 -25.61 49.80
N LYS A 6 62.27 -24.51 49.95
CA LYS A 6 61.82 -23.18 49.48
C LYS A 6 61.71 -23.10 47.96
N ILE A 7 62.68 -23.66 47.22
CA ILE A 7 62.65 -23.68 45.75
C ILE A 7 61.49 -24.53 45.23
N SER A 8 61.22 -25.68 45.87
CA SER A 8 60.06 -26.52 45.53
C SER A 8 58.73 -25.80 45.80
N PHE A 9 58.65 -24.97 46.84
CA PHE A 9 57.45 -24.20 47.17
C PHE A 9 57.17 -23.10 46.14
N TYR A 10 58.19 -22.36 45.69
CA TYR A 10 58.02 -21.34 44.66
C TYR A 10 57.68 -21.93 43.28
N ILE A 11 58.20 -23.11 42.93
CA ILE A 11 57.86 -23.80 41.68
C ILE A 11 56.40 -24.28 41.69
N VAL A 12 55.90 -24.80 42.81
CA VAL A 12 54.50 -25.24 42.93
C VAL A 12 53.54 -24.05 42.88
N VAL A 13 53.86 -22.93 43.55
CA VAL A 13 53.05 -21.71 43.48
C VAL A 13 53.06 -21.11 42.07
N PHE A 14 54.19 -21.14 41.36
CA PHE A 14 54.27 -20.68 39.97
C PHE A 14 53.47 -21.59 39.02
N LEU A 15 53.51 -22.91 39.19
CA LEU A 15 52.69 -23.84 38.40
C LEU A 15 51.18 -23.65 38.64
N CYS A 16 50.75 -23.34 39.88
CA CYS A 16 49.34 -23.06 40.16
C CYS A 16 48.83 -21.76 39.50
N PHE A 17 49.69 -20.74 39.33
CA PHE A 17 49.30 -19.51 38.65
C PHE A 17 49.26 -19.63 37.12
N VAL A 18 50.05 -20.53 36.52
CA VAL A 18 50.01 -20.78 35.06
C VAL A 18 48.76 -21.56 34.64
N THR A 19 48.17 -22.36 35.54
CA THR A 19 46.96 -23.13 35.25
C THR A 19 45.65 -22.32 35.28
N GLU A 20 45.63 -21.13 35.88
CA GLU A 20 44.41 -20.31 35.93
C GLU A 20 44.16 -19.51 34.62
N VAL A 21 45.17 -19.34 33.77
CA VAL A 21 45.05 -18.51 32.55
C VAL A 21 44.36 -19.25 31.39
N PHE A 22 44.20 -20.58 31.45
CA PHE A 22 43.59 -21.38 30.37
C PHE A 22 42.12 -21.76 30.62
N GLY A 23 41.47 -21.17 31.62
CA GLY A 23 40.09 -21.48 32.02
C GLY A 23 38.98 -20.66 31.35
N GLN A 24 39.25 -19.82 30.34
CA GLN A 24 38.16 -19.17 29.61
C GLN A 24 37.47 -20.21 28.71
N LYS A 25 36.32 -20.72 29.15
CA LYS A 25 35.37 -21.39 28.25
C LYS A 25 35.10 -20.43 27.09
N ILE A 26 35.55 -20.81 25.89
CA ILE A 26 35.06 -20.22 24.65
C ILE A 26 33.57 -20.53 24.63
N VAL A 27 32.75 -19.59 25.08
CA VAL A 27 31.31 -19.66 24.87
C VAL A 27 31.15 -19.43 23.37
N PRO A 28 30.67 -20.41 22.60
CA PRO A 28 30.38 -20.20 21.20
C PRO A 28 29.44 -19.01 21.12
N ILE A 29 29.80 -17.96 20.37
CA ILE A 29 28.90 -16.84 20.12
C ILE A 29 27.61 -17.47 19.58
N ASP A 30 26.51 -17.24 20.29
CA ASP A 30 25.19 -17.69 19.87
C ASP A 30 24.96 -17.19 18.44
N PRO A 31 24.61 -18.06 17.47
CA PRO A 31 24.27 -17.64 16.12
C PRO A 31 23.31 -16.46 16.08
N LEU A 32 22.35 -16.39 17.01
CA LEU A 32 21.42 -15.28 17.14
C LEU A 32 22.11 -13.99 17.59
N GLU A 33 23.02 -14.06 18.56
CA GLU A 33 23.79 -12.89 19.01
C GLU A 33 24.67 -12.35 17.87
N LYS A 34 25.25 -13.24 17.06
CA LYS A 34 26.05 -12.86 15.89
C LYS A 34 25.22 -12.13 14.84
N GLU A 35 24.05 -12.65 14.48
CA GLU A 35 23.15 -12.04 13.50
C GLU A 35 22.51 -10.76 14.04
N PHE A 36 22.20 -10.70 15.34
CA PHE A 36 21.68 -9.49 15.97
C PHE A 36 22.70 -8.35 15.92
N LYS A 37 23.98 -8.64 16.19
CA LYS A 37 25.07 -7.66 16.08
C LYS A 37 25.40 -7.29 14.62
N ASN A 38 25.21 -8.22 13.69
CA ASN A 38 25.51 -8.04 12.26
C ASN A 38 24.35 -8.53 11.38
N PRO A 39 23.25 -7.78 11.31
CA PRO A 39 22.05 -8.22 10.60
C PRO A 39 22.32 -8.39 9.10
N THR A 40 21.74 -9.44 8.53
CA THR A 40 21.80 -9.72 7.10
C THR A 40 21.00 -8.68 6.30
N LYS A 41 21.15 -8.67 4.97
CA LYS A 41 20.39 -7.76 4.08
C LYS A 41 18.87 -7.92 4.25
N GLN A 42 18.39 -9.13 4.53
CA GLN A 42 16.96 -9.42 4.70
C GLN A 42 16.34 -8.74 5.92
N ALA A 43 17.14 -8.42 6.94
CA ALA A 43 16.69 -7.73 8.14
C ALA A 43 16.72 -6.19 8.00
N ARG A 44 17.24 -5.66 6.90
CA ARG A 44 17.33 -4.21 6.67
C ARG A 44 15.98 -3.66 6.17
N PRO A 45 15.60 -2.45 6.59
CA PRO A 45 14.34 -1.86 6.17
C PRO A 45 14.35 -1.49 4.69
N TRP A 46 13.14 -1.32 4.17
CA TRP A 46 12.86 -0.75 2.87
C TRP A 46 12.08 0.56 3.04
N VAL A 47 12.06 1.38 2.00
CA VAL A 47 11.35 2.67 1.99
C VAL A 47 10.41 2.81 0.79
N PHE A 48 9.37 3.61 0.94
CA PHE A 48 8.67 4.17 -0.22
C PHE A 48 9.48 5.34 -0.77
N TRP A 49 9.71 5.33 -2.08
CA TRP A 49 10.45 6.37 -2.76
C TRP A 49 9.57 7.01 -3.83
N TYR A 50 8.98 8.15 -3.45
CA TYR A 50 8.01 8.84 -4.27
C TYR A 50 8.68 9.87 -5.18
N TRP A 51 8.49 9.69 -6.48
CA TRP A 51 8.81 10.69 -7.48
C TRP A 51 7.61 11.61 -7.67
N MET A 52 7.73 12.84 -7.17
CA MET A 52 6.63 13.78 -7.11
C MET A 52 6.53 14.62 -8.38
N GLN A 53 5.34 14.68 -8.96
CA GLN A 53 4.95 15.64 -9.99
C GLN A 53 5.92 15.76 -11.17
N ALA A 54 6.39 14.62 -11.69
CA ALA A 54 7.36 14.54 -12.79
C ALA A 54 8.70 15.29 -12.56
N ALA A 55 9.01 15.67 -11.32
CA ALA A 55 10.16 16.49 -10.98
C ALA A 55 11.33 15.63 -10.48
N VAL A 56 12.07 15.03 -11.40
CA VAL A 56 13.11 14.05 -11.10
C VAL A 56 14.36 14.32 -11.93
N SER A 57 15.53 14.23 -11.30
CA SER A 57 16.84 14.39 -11.95
C SER A 57 17.76 13.21 -11.69
N LYS A 58 18.77 13.01 -12.55
CA LYS A 58 19.78 11.96 -12.36
C LYS A 58 20.63 12.23 -11.11
N GLU A 59 20.93 13.50 -10.86
CA GLU A 59 21.71 13.92 -9.70
C GLU A 59 20.96 13.60 -8.40
N GLY A 60 19.65 13.87 -8.35
CA GLY A 60 18.79 13.53 -7.22
C GLY A 60 18.70 12.03 -7.00
N ILE A 61 18.47 11.26 -8.08
CA ILE A 61 18.45 9.79 -8.02
C ILE A 61 19.74 9.22 -7.42
N ALA A 62 20.90 9.67 -7.90
CA ALA A 62 22.18 9.18 -7.41
C ALA A 62 22.42 9.56 -5.95
N ALA A 63 22.02 10.77 -5.55
CA ALA A 63 22.10 11.23 -4.17
C ALA A 63 21.22 10.39 -3.23
N ASP A 64 19.96 10.16 -3.61
CA ASP A 64 19.01 9.36 -2.83
C ASP A 64 19.49 7.92 -2.64
N ILE A 65 19.95 7.26 -3.70
CA ILE A 65 20.44 5.87 -3.64
C ILE A 65 21.71 5.77 -2.78
N LYS A 66 22.63 6.74 -2.91
CA LYS A 66 23.82 6.80 -2.05
C LYS A 66 23.45 7.02 -0.58
N ALA A 67 22.45 7.85 -0.32
CA ALA A 67 21.93 8.08 1.03
C ALA A 67 21.30 6.81 1.60
N MET A 68 20.48 6.08 0.82
CA MET A 68 19.90 4.80 1.22
C MET A 68 20.98 3.78 1.61
N LYS A 69 22.03 3.64 0.79
CA LYS A 69 23.17 2.77 1.09
C LYS A 69 23.87 3.17 2.40
N THR A 70 24.11 4.47 2.58
CA THR A 70 24.78 5.01 3.79
C THR A 70 23.93 4.77 5.05
N ALA A 71 22.60 4.86 4.92
CA ALA A 71 21.65 4.58 5.99
C ALA A 71 21.36 3.07 6.19
N ASN A 72 22.04 2.18 5.47
CA ASN A 72 21.85 0.73 5.53
C ASN A 72 20.41 0.27 5.17
N ILE A 73 19.73 1.00 4.29
CA ILE A 73 18.46 0.59 3.67
C ILE A 73 18.74 -0.46 2.60
N ALA A 74 17.94 -1.53 2.53
CA ALA A 74 18.15 -2.61 1.56
C ALA A 74 17.44 -2.41 0.23
N GLY A 75 16.34 -1.66 0.21
CA GLY A 75 15.58 -1.45 -1.01
C GLY A 75 14.55 -0.34 -0.93
N ALA A 76 13.95 -0.05 -2.07
CA ALA A 76 12.93 0.98 -2.20
C ALA A 76 11.80 0.56 -3.15
N TYR A 77 10.58 0.96 -2.81
CA TYR A 77 9.42 0.93 -3.69
C TYR A 77 9.36 2.24 -4.48
N LEU A 78 9.76 2.19 -5.75
CA LEU A 78 9.71 3.33 -6.66
C LEU A 78 8.27 3.52 -7.14
N MET A 79 7.70 4.68 -6.82
CA MET A 79 6.32 5.03 -7.16
C MET A 79 6.28 6.50 -7.61
N THR A 80 5.55 6.78 -8.68
CA THR A 80 5.36 8.14 -9.19
C THR A 80 4.03 8.68 -8.71
N ILE A 81 4.01 9.92 -8.22
CA ILE A 81 2.84 10.54 -7.63
C ILE A 81 2.52 11.83 -8.37
N LYS A 82 1.39 11.82 -9.09
CA LYS A 82 0.89 12.90 -9.97
C LYS A 82 1.81 13.16 -11.18
N GLY A 83 1.25 13.77 -12.23
CA GLY A 83 1.99 14.23 -13.40
C GLY A 83 2.63 15.61 -13.19
N ASP A 84 3.10 16.21 -14.28
CA ASP A 84 3.77 17.51 -14.26
C ASP A 84 2.93 18.59 -13.55
N ALA A 85 3.61 19.42 -12.78
CA ALA A 85 3.00 20.56 -12.10
C ALA A 85 2.84 21.73 -13.07
N ASN A 86 1.93 22.65 -12.76
CA ASN A 86 1.82 23.91 -13.48
C ASN A 86 1.91 25.09 -12.49
N PRO A 87 3.03 25.83 -12.45
CA PRO A 87 4.25 25.64 -13.25
C PRO A 87 5.06 24.39 -12.84
N PRO A 88 5.96 23.87 -13.70
CA PRO A 88 6.78 22.70 -13.37
C PRO A 88 7.68 22.94 -12.14
N LEU A 89 7.82 21.93 -11.28
CA LEU A 89 8.72 22.01 -10.12
C LEU A 89 10.20 21.80 -10.48
N TYR A 90 10.46 21.16 -11.62
CA TYR A 90 11.79 20.90 -12.15
C TYR A 90 11.71 20.89 -13.68
N THR A 91 12.80 21.30 -14.35
CA THR A 91 12.86 21.36 -15.82
C THR A 91 14.15 20.70 -16.31
N PRO A 92 14.08 19.78 -17.30
CA PRO A 92 12.85 19.27 -17.92
C PRO A 92 12.05 18.38 -16.95
N ALA A 93 10.73 18.47 -17.01
CA ALA A 93 9.86 17.51 -16.33
C ALA A 93 9.98 16.14 -17.04
N ALA A 94 9.75 15.06 -16.29
CA ALA A 94 9.74 13.69 -16.79
C ALA A 94 8.36 13.04 -16.59
N PRO A 95 7.36 13.36 -17.44
CA PRO A 95 6.02 12.79 -17.35
C PRO A 95 6.06 11.26 -17.43
N GLN A 96 5.22 10.59 -16.64
CA GLN A 96 5.16 9.14 -16.60
C GLN A 96 4.93 8.54 -17.99
N LEU A 97 5.61 7.41 -18.25
CA LEU A 97 5.61 6.68 -19.52
C LEU A 97 6.27 7.42 -20.71
N SER A 98 6.79 8.64 -20.53
CA SER A 98 7.59 9.31 -21.56
C SER A 98 8.96 8.65 -21.73
N PRO A 99 9.65 8.86 -22.88
CA PRO A 99 11.02 8.38 -23.07
C PRO A 99 12.01 8.89 -22.00
N GLU A 100 11.84 10.14 -21.56
CA GLU A 100 12.67 10.78 -20.53
C GLU A 100 12.47 10.10 -19.18
N TRP A 101 11.22 9.82 -18.82
CA TRP A 101 10.89 9.08 -17.61
C TRP A 101 11.48 7.67 -17.62
N TRP A 102 11.34 6.93 -18.73
CA TRP A 102 11.96 5.61 -18.87
C TRP A 102 13.50 5.66 -18.78
N ALA A 103 14.12 6.72 -19.30
CA ALA A 103 15.57 6.92 -19.16
C ALA A 103 15.99 7.15 -17.70
N LEU A 104 15.18 7.88 -16.92
CA LEU A 104 15.41 8.07 -15.49
C LEU A 104 15.18 6.78 -14.68
N VAL A 105 14.12 6.02 -14.98
CA VAL A 105 13.88 4.71 -14.34
C VAL A 105 15.06 3.77 -14.60
N LYS A 106 15.53 3.67 -15.86
CA LYS A 106 16.72 2.90 -16.20
C LYS A 106 17.94 3.33 -15.39
N TYR A 107 18.19 4.63 -15.31
CA TYR A 107 19.30 5.19 -14.55
C TYR A 107 19.20 4.85 -13.05
N ALA A 108 18.01 4.95 -12.46
CA ALA A 108 17.76 4.56 -11.08
C ALA A 108 18.06 3.07 -10.83
N MET A 109 17.65 2.18 -11.72
CA MET A 109 17.95 0.74 -11.64
C MET A 109 19.46 0.46 -11.73
N GLU A 110 20.17 1.17 -12.61
CA GLU A 110 21.62 1.06 -12.75
C GLU A 110 22.36 1.53 -11.49
N GLU A 111 21.98 2.68 -10.93
CA GLU A 111 22.56 3.20 -9.69
C GLU A 111 22.25 2.32 -8.48
N ALA A 112 21.02 1.79 -8.39
CA ALA A 112 20.61 0.89 -7.33
C ALA A 112 21.44 -0.39 -7.35
N LYS A 113 21.63 -0.99 -8.54
CA LYS A 113 22.50 -2.17 -8.74
C LYS A 113 23.94 -1.92 -8.29
N LYS A 114 24.53 -0.77 -8.66
CA LYS A 114 25.90 -0.41 -8.22
C LYS A 114 26.03 -0.27 -6.70
N ASN A 115 24.95 0.14 -6.04
CA ASN A 115 24.92 0.40 -4.61
C ASN A 115 24.35 -0.73 -3.75
N GLY A 116 23.89 -1.82 -4.37
CA GLY A 116 23.32 -2.98 -3.68
C GLY A 116 21.92 -2.74 -3.12
N ILE A 117 21.19 -1.76 -3.67
CA ILE A 117 19.81 -1.43 -3.32
C ILE A 117 18.88 -2.19 -4.27
N ASP A 118 17.90 -2.91 -3.72
CA ASP A 118 16.86 -3.56 -4.50
C ASP A 118 15.73 -2.55 -4.80
N ILE A 119 15.16 -2.60 -6.00
CA ILE A 119 14.06 -1.72 -6.39
C ILE A 119 12.85 -2.58 -6.77
N SER A 120 11.69 -2.21 -6.22
CA SER A 120 10.39 -2.71 -6.65
C SER A 120 9.56 -1.55 -7.18
N MET A 121 8.64 -1.82 -8.11
CA MET A 121 7.69 -0.83 -8.61
C MET A 121 6.27 -1.27 -8.24
N HIS A 122 5.37 -0.29 -8.14
CA HIS A 122 3.94 -0.55 -8.00
C HIS A 122 3.31 -0.93 -9.35
N ASP A 123 2.21 -1.70 -9.32
CA ASP A 123 1.58 -2.30 -10.51
C ASP A 123 0.94 -1.26 -11.46
N CYS A 124 0.69 -0.05 -10.96
CA CYS A 124 0.24 1.09 -11.75
C CYS A 124 0.90 2.39 -11.29
N ASP A 125 0.78 3.44 -12.12
CA ASP A 125 1.14 4.80 -11.70
C ASP A 125 0.29 5.25 -10.49
N GLY A 126 0.85 6.11 -9.64
CA GLY A 126 0.23 6.51 -8.38
C GLY A 126 0.46 5.51 -7.24
N PHE A 127 -0.34 5.66 -6.18
CA PHE A 127 -0.21 4.84 -4.96
C PHE A 127 -1.17 3.67 -4.85
N ALA A 128 -2.20 3.62 -5.70
CA ALA A 128 -3.19 2.56 -5.77
C ALA A 128 -4.07 2.76 -7.02
N LEU A 129 -4.71 1.73 -7.58
CA LEU A 129 -4.64 0.30 -7.23
C LEU A 129 -4.20 -0.53 -8.45
N ALA A 130 -4.96 -0.45 -9.55
CA ALA A 130 -4.69 -1.16 -10.80
C ALA A 130 -5.31 -0.43 -12.00
N GLY A 131 -5.07 0.88 -12.09
CA GLY A 131 -5.60 1.74 -13.14
C GLY A 131 -4.63 1.96 -14.30
N GLY A 132 -5.14 2.31 -15.47
CA GLY A 132 -4.30 2.73 -16.60
C GLY A 132 -5.13 3.23 -17.77
N PRO A 133 -4.57 4.11 -18.64
CA PRO A 133 -5.27 4.65 -19.79
C PRO A 133 -5.66 3.61 -20.84
N TRP A 134 -5.07 2.40 -20.78
CA TRP A 134 -5.39 1.26 -21.64
C TRP A 134 -6.63 0.48 -21.21
N ILE A 135 -7.20 0.75 -20.03
CA ILE A 135 -8.37 0.04 -19.50
C ILE A 135 -9.65 0.67 -20.05
N THR A 136 -10.43 -0.10 -20.81
CA THR A 136 -11.75 0.33 -21.32
C THR A 136 -12.84 0.22 -20.25
N GLU A 137 -14.00 0.86 -20.47
CA GLU A 137 -15.16 0.76 -19.56
C GLU A 137 -15.63 -0.70 -19.36
N VAL A 138 -15.50 -1.54 -20.40
CA VAL A 138 -15.83 -2.98 -20.36
C VAL A 138 -14.90 -3.77 -19.43
N GLN A 139 -13.63 -3.36 -19.35
CA GLN A 139 -12.58 -4.05 -18.59
C GLN A 139 -12.42 -3.53 -17.16
N SER A 140 -13.09 -2.43 -16.82
CA SER A 140 -13.07 -1.85 -15.48
C SER A 140 -13.89 -2.66 -14.47
N MET A 141 -13.89 -2.25 -13.21
CA MET A 141 -14.76 -2.82 -12.18
C MET A 141 -16.23 -2.64 -12.56
N GLN A 142 -16.98 -3.74 -12.52
CA GLN A 142 -18.39 -3.77 -12.92
C GLN A 142 -19.30 -3.66 -11.68
N LYS A 143 -20.48 -3.06 -11.87
CA LYS A 143 -21.53 -3.01 -10.83
C LYS A 143 -22.88 -3.34 -11.44
N VAL A 144 -23.74 -3.97 -10.64
CA VAL A 144 -25.14 -4.16 -10.99
C VAL A 144 -25.88 -2.83 -10.82
N VAL A 145 -26.63 -2.45 -11.85
CA VAL A 145 -27.50 -1.27 -11.86
C VAL A 145 -28.88 -1.71 -12.33
N TRP A 146 -29.92 -0.97 -11.94
CA TRP A 146 -31.28 -1.27 -12.33
C TRP A 146 -32.07 0.02 -12.55
N SER A 147 -33.20 -0.16 -13.21
CA SER A 147 -34.29 0.79 -13.35
C SER A 147 -35.59 -0.01 -13.21
N ASP A 148 -36.64 0.66 -12.79
CA ASP A 148 -37.96 0.06 -12.63
C ASP A 148 -39.03 0.94 -13.27
N THR A 149 -40.15 0.31 -13.57
CA THR A 149 -41.37 0.98 -14.02
C THR A 149 -42.58 0.14 -13.64
N LEU A 150 -43.68 0.80 -13.32
CA LEU A 150 -44.94 0.12 -13.05
C LEU A 150 -45.74 0.00 -14.35
N VAL A 151 -46.15 -1.23 -14.65
CA VAL A 151 -47.02 -1.54 -15.81
C VAL A 151 -48.33 -2.10 -15.32
N LYS A 152 -49.40 -1.87 -16.09
CA LYS A 152 -50.71 -2.44 -15.76
C LYS A 152 -50.73 -3.93 -16.07
N GLY A 153 -51.06 -4.76 -15.09
CA GLY A 153 -51.25 -6.20 -15.26
C GLY A 153 -52.35 -6.54 -16.28
N ASP A 154 -52.31 -7.76 -16.80
CA ASP A 154 -53.25 -8.29 -17.80
C ASP A 154 -53.34 -7.46 -19.10
N THR A 155 -52.33 -6.64 -19.38
CA THR A 155 -52.20 -5.89 -20.64
C THR A 155 -50.84 -6.13 -21.29
N HIS A 156 -50.81 -6.15 -22.62
CA HIS A 156 -49.56 -6.20 -23.36
C HIS A 156 -48.83 -4.86 -23.23
N PHE A 157 -47.54 -4.91 -22.94
CA PHE A 157 -46.69 -3.72 -22.81
C PHE A 157 -45.67 -3.69 -23.95
N ASP A 158 -45.77 -2.65 -24.79
CA ASP A 158 -44.88 -2.40 -25.95
C ASP A 158 -44.00 -1.15 -25.77
N GLY A 159 -43.91 -0.63 -24.54
CA GLY A 159 -43.15 0.58 -24.24
C GLY A 159 -41.64 0.35 -24.14
N ALA A 160 -40.86 1.41 -24.32
CA ALA A 160 -39.45 1.39 -23.99
C ALA A 160 -39.26 1.37 -22.47
N LEU A 161 -38.46 0.42 -21.97
CA LEU A 161 -38.08 0.39 -20.56
C LEU A 161 -37.05 1.49 -20.26
N PRO A 162 -37.08 2.08 -19.05
CA PRO A 162 -36.06 3.04 -18.63
C PRO A 162 -34.68 2.39 -18.65
N ILE A 163 -33.68 3.11 -19.15
CA ILE A 163 -32.28 2.63 -19.13
C ILE A 163 -31.67 2.95 -17.76
N PRO A 164 -31.08 1.98 -17.05
CA PRO A 164 -30.39 2.24 -15.79
C PRO A 164 -29.27 3.28 -15.91
N THR A 165 -29.00 4.00 -14.81
CA THR A 165 -27.86 4.91 -14.72
C THR A 165 -26.56 4.14 -14.94
N HIS A 166 -25.77 4.56 -15.92
CA HIS A 166 -24.53 3.90 -16.31
C HIS A 166 -23.37 4.89 -16.45
N TYR A 167 -22.14 4.37 -16.45
CA TYR A 167 -20.93 5.18 -16.52
C TYR A 167 -20.56 5.44 -17.98
N LYS A 168 -20.47 6.72 -18.36
CA LYS A 168 -20.26 7.17 -19.74
C LYS A 168 -21.25 6.49 -20.69
N ASN A 169 -20.76 5.76 -21.69
CA ASN A 169 -21.56 5.12 -22.73
C ASN A 169 -21.58 3.59 -22.63
N TYR A 170 -21.21 3.01 -21.48
CA TYR A 170 -21.14 1.57 -21.32
C TYR A 170 -22.24 1.03 -20.40
N TYR A 171 -23.11 0.21 -20.98
CA TYR A 171 -24.20 -0.49 -20.32
C TYR A 171 -24.44 -1.84 -21.03
N LYS A 172 -24.81 -2.86 -20.25
CA LYS A 172 -25.19 -4.16 -20.78
C LYS A 172 -26.30 -4.78 -19.93
N ASP A 173 -27.39 -5.16 -20.58
CA ASP A 173 -28.46 -5.91 -19.95
C ASP A 173 -27.97 -7.24 -19.37
N ILE A 174 -28.50 -7.57 -18.19
CA ILE A 174 -28.32 -8.88 -17.56
C ILE A 174 -29.62 -9.67 -17.72
N SER A 175 -30.70 -9.16 -17.12
CA SER A 175 -32.03 -9.77 -17.12
C SER A 175 -33.11 -8.71 -16.89
N VAL A 176 -34.31 -8.97 -17.40
CA VAL A 176 -35.53 -8.22 -17.06
C VAL A 176 -36.40 -9.12 -16.20
N TYR A 177 -36.86 -8.60 -15.07
CA TYR A 177 -37.77 -9.30 -14.16
C TYR A 177 -39.11 -8.56 -14.12
N ALA A 178 -40.20 -9.33 -14.06
CA ALA A 178 -41.53 -8.83 -13.79
C ALA A 178 -42.09 -9.64 -12.62
N PHE A 179 -42.60 -8.95 -11.61
CA PHE A 179 -43.24 -9.57 -10.45
C PHE A 179 -44.47 -8.76 -10.04
N PRO A 180 -45.54 -9.41 -9.54
CA PRO A 180 -46.71 -8.70 -9.06
C PRO A 180 -46.33 -7.86 -7.84
N VAL A 181 -46.74 -6.60 -7.83
CA VAL A 181 -46.53 -5.67 -6.72
C VAL A 181 -47.88 -5.37 -6.09
N HIS A 182 -48.05 -5.68 -4.80
CA HIS A 182 -49.30 -5.41 -4.06
C HIS A 182 -49.32 -3.97 -3.54
N ASP A 183 -48.19 -3.52 -3.00
CA ASP A 183 -48.00 -2.19 -2.43
C ASP A 183 -46.69 -1.58 -2.97
N VAL A 184 -46.72 -0.31 -3.36
CA VAL A 184 -45.53 0.40 -3.82
C VAL A 184 -44.87 1.05 -2.61
N TYR A 185 -43.78 0.45 -2.12
CA TYR A 185 -42.96 1.04 -1.07
C TYR A 185 -41.65 1.54 -1.65
N SER A 186 -41.38 2.83 -1.45
CA SER A 186 -40.10 3.45 -1.77
C SER A 186 -39.43 3.87 -0.47
N THR A 187 -38.14 3.57 -0.30
CA THR A 187 -37.35 4.09 0.83
C THR A 187 -37.21 5.62 0.80
N TYR A 188 -37.64 6.26 -0.29
CA TYR A 188 -37.77 7.72 -0.39
C TYR A 188 -39.10 8.25 0.16
N GLU A 189 -40.15 7.42 0.17
CA GLU A 189 -41.47 7.75 0.70
C GLU A 189 -41.59 7.28 2.15
N VAL A 190 -41.14 6.06 2.43
CA VAL A 190 -40.98 5.51 3.78
C VAL A 190 -39.50 5.64 4.15
N LYS A 191 -39.16 6.76 4.78
CA LYS A 191 -37.77 7.02 5.20
C LYS A 191 -37.37 6.02 6.29
N PRO A 192 -36.32 5.19 6.09
CA PRO A 192 -35.88 4.26 7.12
C PRO A 192 -35.27 5.03 8.29
N ASN A 193 -35.38 4.46 9.49
CA ASN A 193 -34.74 5.02 10.66
C ASN A 193 -33.25 4.65 10.64
N ILE A 194 -32.38 5.66 10.75
CA ILE A 194 -30.93 5.47 10.70
C ILE A 194 -30.37 5.69 12.10
N SER A 195 -29.80 4.63 12.66
CA SER A 195 -29.08 4.68 13.93
C SER A 195 -27.58 4.44 13.70
N SER A 196 -26.79 4.95 14.64
CA SER A 196 -25.33 4.84 14.66
C SER A 196 -24.89 4.49 16.07
N SER A 197 -23.84 3.67 16.19
CA SER A 197 -23.15 3.46 17.46
C SER A 197 -22.18 4.60 17.81
N ILE A 198 -22.05 5.59 16.91
CA ILE A 198 -21.24 6.79 17.13
C ILE A 198 -22.15 7.86 17.74
N ASP A 199 -21.81 8.31 18.94
CA ASP A 199 -22.57 9.35 19.63
C ASP A 199 -22.65 10.63 18.79
N ASN A 200 -23.85 11.21 18.74
CA ASN A 200 -24.14 12.53 18.16
C ASN A 200 -23.92 12.68 16.63
N SER A 201 -23.87 11.59 15.86
CA SER A 201 -23.89 11.68 14.40
C SER A 201 -25.32 11.71 13.86
N ASP A 202 -25.81 12.87 13.40
CA ASP A 202 -27.02 12.91 12.57
C ASP A 202 -26.70 12.32 11.19
N LEU A 203 -27.22 11.12 10.94
CA LEU A 203 -27.04 10.37 9.70
C LEU A 203 -28.23 10.48 8.75
N SER A 204 -29.25 11.28 9.07
CA SER A 204 -30.47 11.41 8.26
C SER A 204 -30.19 11.80 6.80
N PHE A 205 -29.06 12.48 6.55
CA PHE A 205 -28.60 12.84 5.21
C PHE A 205 -28.26 11.62 4.32
N LEU A 206 -28.06 10.42 4.87
CA LEU A 206 -27.76 9.20 4.10
C LEU A 206 -28.96 8.71 3.28
N VAL A 207 -30.18 9.03 3.69
CA VAL A 207 -31.41 8.68 2.92
C VAL A 207 -31.90 9.81 2.02
N GLU A 208 -31.21 10.95 2.02
CA GLU A 208 -31.55 12.07 1.14
C GLU A 208 -31.16 11.78 -0.31
N ARG A 209 -32.15 11.87 -1.20
CA ARG A 209 -31.94 11.66 -2.63
C ARG A 209 -30.96 12.70 -3.18
N GLY A 210 -29.90 12.24 -3.83
CA GLY A 210 -28.89 13.12 -4.43
C GLY A 210 -27.94 13.76 -3.41
N ASN A 211 -27.91 13.28 -2.16
CA ASN A 211 -26.92 13.71 -1.18
C ASN A 211 -25.48 13.51 -1.71
N LYS A 212 -24.64 14.52 -1.47
CA LYS A 212 -23.21 14.55 -1.83
C LYS A 212 -22.29 14.60 -0.61
N LYS A 213 -22.84 14.57 0.61
CA LYS A 213 -22.05 14.54 1.84
C LYS A 213 -21.35 13.19 1.95
N ASN A 214 -20.04 13.24 2.13
CA ASN A 214 -19.25 12.07 2.46
C ASN A 214 -19.40 11.74 3.94
N PHE A 215 -19.51 10.45 4.25
CA PHE A 215 -19.44 9.95 5.60
C PHE A 215 -18.22 9.03 5.73
N THR A 216 -17.35 9.29 6.70
CA THR A 216 -16.05 8.60 6.85
C THR A 216 -16.06 7.78 8.15
N PHE A 217 -15.71 6.49 8.07
CA PHE A 217 -15.63 5.58 9.20
C PHE A 217 -14.17 5.28 9.59
N TYR A 218 -13.92 5.04 10.88
CA TYR A 218 -12.66 4.44 11.37
C TYR A 218 -12.85 3.00 11.90
N TYR A 219 -14.06 2.59 12.30
CA TYR A 219 -14.42 1.22 12.71
C TYR A 219 -15.91 0.97 12.36
N MET A 220 -16.30 -0.23 11.93
CA MET A 220 -17.59 -0.50 11.24
C MET A 220 -18.67 -1.13 12.14
N HIS A 221 -19.90 -0.58 12.11
CA HIS A 221 -21.21 -1.27 12.13
C HIS A 221 -22.32 -0.26 11.79
N ILE A 222 -22.90 -0.31 10.59
CA ILE A 222 -24.17 0.36 10.26
C ILE A 222 -25.24 -0.72 10.18
N ILE A 223 -26.37 -0.52 10.86
CA ILE A 223 -27.57 -1.35 10.69
C ILE A 223 -28.66 -0.42 10.16
N ILE A 224 -29.13 -0.68 8.94
CA ILE A 224 -30.29 0.00 8.37
C ILE A 224 -31.50 -0.91 8.63
N PHE A 225 -32.48 -0.41 9.37
CA PHE A 225 -33.77 -1.08 9.53
C PHE A 225 -34.79 -0.47 8.56
N LEU A 226 -35.51 -1.33 7.83
CA LEU A 226 -36.68 -0.97 7.04
C LEU A 226 -37.92 -0.88 7.93
#